data_AF-A0A418SVZ4-F1
#
_entry.id   AF-A0A418SVZ4-F1
#
_cell.length_a   1.000
_cell.length_b   1.000
_cell.length_c   1.000
_cell.angle_alpha   90.00
_cell.angle_beta   90.00
_cell.angle_gamma   90.00
#
_symmetry.space_group_name_H-M   'P 1'
#
loop_
_entity.id
_entity.type
_entity.pdbx_description
1 polymer ?
#
loop_
_entity_poly.entity_id
_entity_poly.type
_entity_poly.pdbx_seq_one_letter_code
_entity_poly.pdbx_strand_id
1 'polypeptide(L)'
;MSTFKSYFTINCYAFTIITLMYSILVKAGLFRPMSVDDVFIYFLMTVSLTILIALIDRLPIRSYMLTSFIRIAGIAAVVFTIGIVFEMFPLEWKYVGPILGMILLTYFAVSALLMIRDQADARAINKQLSQRKLDANQAGGEKHE
;
A
#
# COMPACT_ATOMS: atom_id res chain seq x y z
N MET A 1 -14.86 7.09 -1.28
CA MET A 1 -13.66 7.96 -1.33
C MET A 1 -13.34 8.30 -2.78
N SER A 2 -12.82 9.49 -3.09
CA SER A 2 -12.24 9.73 -4.43
C SER A 2 -11.05 8.78 -4.63
N THR A 3 -10.97 8.14 -5.79
CA THR A 3 -9.91 7.19 -6.18
C THR A 3 -8.50 7.73 -5.89
N PHE A 4 -8.31 9.04 -6.10
CA PHE A 4 -7.06 9.74 -5.80
C PHE A 4 -6.67 9.67 -4.31
N LYS A 5 -7.61 9.92 -3.40
CA LYS A 5 -7.33 9.88 -1.95
C LYS A 5 -6.88 8.48 -1.53
N SER A 6 -7.48 7.44 -2.10
CA SER A 6 -7.10 6.07 -1.79
C SER A 6 -5.66 5.75 -2.19
N TYR A 7 -5.28 6.07 -3.43
CA TYR A 7 -3.92 5.83 -3.92
C TYR A 7 -2.88 6.70 -3.20
N PHE A 8 -3.21 7.94 -2.86
CA PHE A 8 -2.34 8.80 -2.05
C PHE A 8 -2.08 8.19 -0.67
N THR A 9 -3.13 7.70 0.01
CA THR A 9 -2.99 7.02 1.30
C THR A 9 -2.15 5.74 1.19
N ILE A 10 -2.33 4.95 0.13
CA ILE A 10 -1.51 3.75 -0.14
C ILE A 10 -0.04 4.12 -0.26
N ASN A 11 0.27 5.18 -1.04
CA ASN A 11 1.62 5.65 -1.23
C ASN A 11 2.26 6.08 0.10
N CYS A 12 1.54 6.83 0.93
CA CYS A 12 2.00 7.22 2.26
C CYS A 12 2.27 6.01 3.17
N TYR A 13 1.36 5.03 3.22
CA TYR A 13 1.57 3.82 4.03
C TYR A 13 2.78 3.02 3.56
N ALA A 14 2.90 2.81 2.24
CA ALA A 14 4.03 2.09 1.65
C ALA A 14 5.35 2.79 1.97
N PHE A 15 5.41 4.11 1.78
CA PHE A 15 6.58 4.92 2.07
C PHE A 15 6.97 4.85 3.55
N THR A 16 6.01 5.03 4.47
CA THR A 16 6.28 4.93 5.91
C THR A 16 6.81 3.55 6.30
N ILE A 17 6.20 2.47 5.81
CA ILE A 17 6.62 1.10 6.14
C ILE A 17 8.03 0.83 5.61
N ILE A 18 8.31 1.18 4.35
CA ILE A 18 9.64 0.98 3.74
C ILE A 18 10.71 1.75 4.52
N THR A 19 10.47 3.02 4.84
CA THR A 19 11.42 3.85 5.58
C THR A 19 11.67 3.31 7.00
N LEU A 20 10.63 2.83 7.69
CA LEU A 20 10.78 2.18 9.00
C LEU A 20 11.58 0.87 8.91
N MET A 21 11.27 0.02 7.94
CA MET A 21 12.02 -1.23 7.72
C MET A 21 13.48 -0.93 7.42
N TYR A 22 13.76 -0.02 6.49
CA TYR A 22 15.12 0.37 6.16
C TYR A 22 15.87 0.88 7.39
N SER A 23 15.24 1.72 8.21
CA SER A 23 15.83 2.22 9.46
C SER A 23 16.21 1.10 10.42
N ILE A 24 15.40 0.03 10.51
CA ILE A 24 15.71 -1.16 11.30
C ILE A 24 16.92 -1.91 10.71
N LEU A 25 16.98 -2.07 9.39
CA LEU A 25 18.11 -2.74 8.72
C LEU A 25 19.42 -1.95 8.83
N VAL A 26 19.36 -0.62 8.81
CA VAL A 26 20.51 0.25 9.11
C VAL A 26 20.98 0.02 10.54
N LYS A 27 20.06 -0.01 11.51
CA LYS A 27 20.38 -0.29 12.91
C LYS A 27 20.99 -1.69 13.09
N ALA A 28 20.60 -2.66 12.27
CA ALA A 28 21.19 -4.01 12.23
C ALA A 28 22.56 -4.07 11.53
N GLY A 29 23.06 -2.95 10.99
CA GLY A 29 24.34 -2.88 10.28
C GLY A 29 24.32 -3.52 8.89
N LEU A 30 23.14 -3.79 8.34
CA LEU A 30 22.99 -4.41 7.02
C LEU A 30 23.03 -3.39 5.88
N PHE A 31 22.60 -2.15 6.12
CA PHE A 31 22.61 -1.07 5.13
C PHE A 31 23.32 0.18 5.64
N ARG A 32 23.69 1.06 4.71
CA ARG A 32 24.27 2.37 5.02
C ARG A 32 23.18 3.34 5.52
N PRO A 33 23.54 4.36 6.32
CA PRO A 33 22.59 5.39 6.72
C PRO A 33 21.93 6.04 5.51
N MET A 34 20.60 6.23 5.57
CA MET A 34 19.83 6.85 4.51
C MET A 34 20.18 8.35 4.42
N SER A 35 20.61 8.80 3.24
CA SER A 35 20.80 10.21 2.94
C SER A 35 19.45 10.89 2.63
N VAL A 36 19.43 12.22 2.60
CA VAL A 36 18.23 12.97 2.22
C VAL A 36 17.82 12.65 0.78
N ASP A 37 18.79 12.46 -0.11
CA ASP A 37 18.54 12.11 -1.51
C ASP A 37 17.88 10.74 -1.65
N ASP A 38 18.31 9.76 -0.83
CA ASP A 38 17.70 8.43 -0.80
C ASP A 38 16.22 8.51 -0.42
N VAL A 39 15.84 9.38 0.52
CA VAL A 39 14.43 9.58 0.92
C VAL A 39 13.58 10.02 -0.27
N PHE A 40 14.07 10.96 -1.08
CA PHE A 40 13.36 11.43 -2.27
C PHE A 40 13.26 10.33 -3.34
N ILE A 41 14.30 9.53 -3.52
CA ILE A 41 14.28 8.40 -4.45
C ILE A 41 13.31 7.32 -3.97
N TYR A 42 13.26 7.02 -2.67
CA TYR A 42 12.27 6.11 -2.10
C TYR A 42 10.84 6.61 -2.32
N PHE A 43 10.60 7.92 -2.16
CA PHE A 43 9.30 8.51 -2.46
C PHE A 43 8.94 8.38 -3.95
N LEU A 44 9.89 8.65 -4.85
CA LEU A 44 9.69 8.45 -6.29
C LEU A 44 9.39 6.99 -6.63
N MET A 45 10.07 6.06 -5.96
CA MET A 45 9.87 4.62 -6.10
C MET A 45 8.46 4.23 -5.66
N THR A 46 7.97 4.70 -4.51
CA THR A 46 6.61 4.39 -4.05
C THR A 46 5.53 5.01 -4.93
N VAL A 47 5.76 6.20 -5.49
CA VAL A 47 4.87 6.81 -6.50
C VAL A 47 4.80 5.94 -7.75
N SER A 48 5.95 5.50 -8.26
CA SER A 48 6.05 4.63 -9.44
C SER A 48 5.33 3.29 -9.21
N LEU A 49 5.50 2.71 -8.02
CA LEU A 49 4.77 1.50 -7.61
C LEU A 49 3.27 1.72 -7.57
N THR A 50 2.82 2.86 -7.05
CA THR A 50 1.39 3.19 -6.98
C THR A 50 0.77 3.30 -8.38
N ILE A 51 1.50 3.91 -9.33
CA ILE A 51 1.07 3.99 -10.74
C ILE A 51 1.01 2.59 -11.36
N LEU A 52 2.03 1.76 -11.14
CA LEU A 52 2.06 0.39 -11.66
C LEU A 52 0.91 -0.45 -11.11
N ILE A 53 0.63 -0.36 -9.81
CA ILE A 53 -0.50 -1.06 -9.18
C ILE A 53 -1.82 -0.56 -9.77
N ALA A 54 -1.99 0.75 -9.96
CA ALA A 54 -3.18 1.31 -10.60
C ALA A 54 -3.37 0.79 -12.03
N LEU A 55 -2.29 0.56 -12.78
CA LEU A 55 -2.35 -0.07 -14.11
C LEU A 55 -2.72 -1.56 -14.01
N ILE A 56 -2.15 -2.29 -13.04
CA ILE A 56 -2.46 -3.70 -12.81
C ILE A 56 -3.95 -3.88 -12.41
N ASP A 57 -4.48 -2.97 -11.60
CA ASP A 57 -5.88 -2.99 -11.16
C ASP A 57 -6.87 -2.79 -12.31
N ARG A 58 -6.43 -2.21 -13.44
CA ARG A 58 -7.23 -2.05 -14.65
C ARG A 58 -7.27 -3.30 -15.52
N LEU A 59 -6.39 -4.28 -15.29
CA LEU A 59 -6.40 -5.54 -16.03
C LEU A 59 -7.56 -6.43 -15.53
N PRO A 60 -8.40 -6.97 -16.44
CA PRO A 60 -9.53 -7.82 -16.08
C PRO A 60 -9.09 -9.25 -15.73
N ILE A 61 -8.27 -9.38 -14.69
CA ILE A 61 -7.74 -10.66 -14.21
C ILE A 61 -8.70 -11.22 -13.16
N ARG A 62 -9.24 -12.42 -13.44
CA ARG A 62 -10.27 -13.07 -12.61
C ARG A 62 -9.71 -13.79 -11.37
N SER A 63 -8.42 -14.11 -11.36
CA SER A 63 -7.76 -14.86 -10.28
C SER A 63 -7.03 -13.93 -9.31
N TYR A 64 -7.47 -13.92 -8.04
CA TYR A 64 -6.84 -13.13 -6.98
C TYR A 64 -5.35 -13.50 -6.75
N MET A 65 -5.03 -14.79 -6.81
CA MET A 65 -3.65 -15.26 -6.66
C MET A 65 -2.76 -14.75 -7.79
N LEU A 66 -3.26 -14.79 -9.02
CA LEU A 66 -2.51 -14.31 -10.19
C LEU A 66 -2.28 -12.80 -10.11
N THR A 67 -3.30 -12.02 -9.74
CA THR A 67 -3.17 -10.58 -9.52
C THR A 67 -2.15 -10.25 -8.43
N SER A 68 -2.19 -10.97 -7.31
CA SER A 68 -1.20 -10.78 -6.23
C SER A 68 0.22 -11.10 -6.68
N PHE A 69 0.41 -12.19 -7.43
CA PHE A 69 1.72 -12.55 -7.96
C PHE A 69 2.26 -11.49 -8.94
N ILE A 70 1.41 -10.99 -9.84
CA ILE A 70 1.76 -9.92 -10.79
C ILE A 70 2.12 -8.63 -10.04
N ARG A 71 1.39 -8.28 -8.98
CA ARG A 71 1.72 -7.12 -8.15
C ARG A 71 3.08 -7.29 -7.48
N ILE A 72 3.35 -8.43 -6.85
CA ILE A 72 4.65 -8.69 -6.20
C ILE A 72 5.79 -8.65 -7.22
N ALA A 73 5.61 -9.30 -8.38
CA ALA A 73 6.60 -9.29 -9.46
C ALA A 73 6.83 -7.88 -10.01
N GLY A 74 5.77 -7.09 -10.19
CA GLY A 74 5.85 -5.69 -10.60
C GLY A 74 6.56 -4.82 -9.59
N ILE A 75 6.28 -5.02 -8.29
CA ILE A 75 6.97 -4.30 -7.21
C ILE A 75 8.46 -4.65 -7.24
N ALA A 76 8.82 -5.93 -7.30
CA ALA A 76 10.20 -6.36 -7.39
C ALA A 76 10.90 -5.77 -8.62
N ALA A 77 10.27 -5.82 -9.80
CA ALA A 77 10.83 -5.25 -11.02
C ALA A 77 11.13 -3.75 -10.87
N VAL A 78 10.22 -2.96 -10.31
CA VAL A 78 10.44 -1.52 -10.08
C VAL A 78 11.53 -1.27 -9.06
N VAL A 79 11.51 -1.99 -7.93
CA VAL A 79 12.52 -1.83 -6.86
C VAL A 79 13.91 -2.15 -7.39
N PHE A 80 14.09 -3.27 -8.09
CA PHE A 80 15.38 -3.63 -8.66
C PHE A 80 15.79 -2.69 -9.78
N THR A 81 14.88 -2.29 -10.67
CA THR A 81 15.21 -1.36 -11.76
C THR A 81 15.68 -0.01 -11.23
N ILE A 82 14.93 0.60 -10.31
CA ILE A 82 15.30 1.88 -9.69
C ILE A 82 16.57 1.73 -8.85
N GLY A 83 16.67 0.65 -8.07
CA GLY A 83 17.87 0.39 -7.27
C GLY A 83 19.15 0.22 -8.09
N ILE A 84 19.06 -0.38 -9.29
CA ILE A 84 20.18 -0.49 -10.24
C ILE A 84 20.51 0.88 -10.83
N VAL A 85 19.50 1.62 -11.31
CA VAL A 85 19.70 2.92 -11.99
C VAL A 85 20.30 3.97 -11.05
N PHE A 86 19.92 3.95 -9.78
CA PHE A 86 20.38 4.91 -8.77
C PHE A 86 21.46 4.36 -7.83
N GLU A 87 22.00 3.16 -8.11
CA GLU A 87 23.03 2.49 -7.31
C GLU A 87 22.72 2.43 -5.79
N MET A 88 21.44 2.34 -5.42
CA MET A 88 20.98 2.44 -4.02
C MET A 88 21.43 1.28 -3.14
N PHE A 89 21.66 0.11 -3.75
CA PHE A 89 22.11 -1.07 -3.04
C PHE A 89 23.06 -1.92 -3.88
N PRO A 90 24.10 -2.49 -3.27
CA PRO A 90 24.98 -3.43 -3.95
C PRO A 90 24.18 -4.67 -4.41
N LEU A 91 24.27 -5.01 -5.69
CA LEU A 91 23.62 -6.17 -6.31
C LEU A 91 24.25 -7.52 -5.93
N GLU A 92 24.92 -7.59 -4.77
CA GLU A 92 25.42 -8.86 -4.28
C GLU A 92 24.24 -9.71 -3.81
N TRP A 93 24.32 -11.01 -4.07
CA TRP A 93 23.30 -11.99 -3.69
C TRP A 93 22.90 -11.92 -2.20
N LYS A 94 23.81 -11.44 -1.34
CA LYS A 94 23.57 -11.23 0.09
C LYS A 94 22.49 -10.20 0.39
N TYR A 95 22.30 -9.19 -0.46
CA TYR A 95 21.34 -8.10 -0.26
C TYR A 95 19.98 -8.37 -0.95
N VAL A 96 19.97 -9.24 -1.96
CA VAL A 96 18.75 -9.64 -2.68
C VAL A 96 17.70 -10.24 -1.73
N GLY A 97 18.12 -11.13 -0.83
CA GLY A 97 17.23 -11.77 0.15
C GLY A 97 16.53 -10.77 1.08
N PRO A 98 17.27 -9.91 1.80
CA PRO A 98 16.71 -8.84 2.62
C PRO A 98 15.75 -7.91 1.85
N ILE A 99 16.10 -7.54 0.61
CA ILE A 99 15.25 -6.67 -0.23
C ILE A 99 13.93 -7.36 -0.59
N LEU A 100 13.98 -8.63 -1.01
CA LEU A 100 12.77 -9.43 -1.25
C LEU A 100 11.91 -9.55 0.00
N GLY A 101 12.53 -9.73 1.18
CA GLY A 101 11.85 -9.72 2.46
C GLY A 101 11.14 -8.40 2.73
N MET A 102 11.79 -7.26 2.46
CA MET A 102 11.17 -5.93 2.59
C MET A 102 9.99 -5.74 1.65
N ILE A 103 10.11 -6.18 0.40
CA ILE A 103 9.04 -6.11 -0.60
C ILE A 103 7.81 -6.89 -0.11
N LEU A 104 8.01 -8.14 0.29
CA LEU A 104 6.92 -9.00 0.77
C LEU A 104 6.27 -8.41 2.03
N LEU A 105 7.08 -8.04 3.02
CA LEU A 105 6.56 -7.52 4.29
C LEU A 105 5.79 -6.22 4.09
N THR A 106 6.30 -5.33 3.24
CA THR A 106 5.61 -4.07 2.89
C THR A 106 4.31 -4.36 2.15
N TYR A 107 4.31 -5.26 1.17
CA TYR A 107 3.10 -5.64 0.43
C TYR A 107 2.00 -6.17 1.37
N PHE A 108 2.35 -7.09 2.28
CA PHE A 108 1.40 -7.64 3.25
C PHE A 108 0.94 -6.59 4.26
N ALA A 109 1.85 -5.76 4.79
CA ALA A 109 1.51 -4.72 5.76
C ALA A 109 0.58 -3.66 5.16
N VAL A 110 0.85 -3.17 3.95
CA VAL A 110 -0.04 -2.24 3.24
C VAL A 110 -1.39 -2.89 2.95
N SER A 111 -1.40 -4.15 2.48
CA SER A 111 -2.63 -4.88 2.21
C SER A 111 -3.49 -5.06 3.47
N ALA A 112 -2.86 -5.39 4.61
CA ALA A 112 -3.53 -5.51 5.90
C ALA A 112 -4.12 -4.17 6.37
N LEU A 113 -3.37 -3.07 6.26
CA LEU A 113 -3.86 -1.74 6.61
C LEU A 113 -5.07 -1.33 5.75
N LEU A 114 -5.04 -1.64 4.45
CA LEU A 114 -6.17 -1.39 3.57
C LEU A 114 -7.39 -2.24 3.95
N MET A 115 -7.20 -3.50 4.26
CA MET A 115 -8.29 -4.39 4.68
C MET A 115 -8.95 -3.88 5.98
N ILE A 116 -8.16 -3.42 6.95
CA ILE A 116 -8.68 -2.81 8.19
C ILE A 116 -9.45 -1.53 7.88
N ARG A 117 -8.92 -0.67 7.00
CA ARG A 117 -9.57 0.57 6.60
C ARG A 117 -10.91 0.31 5.90
N ASP A 118 -10.93 -0.62 4.96
CA ASP A 118 -12.13 -0.96 4.19
C ASP A 118 -13.23 -1.55 5.10
N GLN A 119 -12.85 -2.33 6.12
CA GLN A 119 -13.79 -2.80 7.16
C GLN A 119 -14.34 -1.66 8.02
N ALA A 120 -13.50 -0.69 8.40
CA ALA A 120 -13.93 0.48 9.16
C ALA A 120 -14.90 1.36 8.36
N ASP A 121 -14.59 1.60 7.08
CA ASP A 121 -15.44 2.34 6.16
C ASP A 121 -16.79 1.64 5.95
N ALA A 122 -16.79 0.31 5.75
CA ALA A 122 -18.02 -0.47 5.62
C ALA A 122 -18.89 -0.40 6.89
N ARG A 123 -18.28 -0.46 8.08
CA ARG A 123 -18.99 -0.32 9.36
C ARG A 123 -19.58 1.08 9.53
N ALA A 124 -18.87 2.13 9.14
CA ALA A 124 -19.35 3.51 9.20
C ALA A 124 -20.56 3.72 8.28
N ILE A 125 -20.50 3.20 7.05
CA ILE A 125 -21.61 3.25 6.09
C ILE A 125 -22.84 2.51 6.61
N ASN A 126 -22.65 1.29 7.15
CA ASN A 126 -23.74 0.51 7.73
C ASN A 126 -24.40 1.20 8.93
N LYS A 127 -23.61 1.89 9.77
CA LYS A 127 -24.14 2.68 10.89
C LYS A 127 -24.99 3.86 10.40
N GLN A 128 -24.54 4.59 9.39
CA GLN A 128 -25.30 5.70 8.80
C GLN A 128 -26.59 5.22 8.12
N LEU A 129 -26.56 4.10 7.41
CA LEU A 129 -27.74 3.48 6.81
C LEU A 129 -28.76 3.04 7.86
N SER A 130 -28.30 2.45 8.96
CA SER A 130 -29.17 2.05 10.08
C SER A 130 -29.86 3.26 10.73
N GLN A 131 -29.10 4.33 10.98
CA GLN A 131 -29.65 5.58 11.53
C GLN A 131 -30.70 6.21 10.59
N ARG A 132 -30.40 6.31 9.29
CA ARG A 132 -31.37 6.84 8.31
C ARG A 132 -32.64 5.98 8.20
N LYS A 133 -32.55 4.66 8.37
CA LYS A 133 -33.71 3.78 8.39
C LYS A 133 -34.57 3.98 9.65
N LEU A 134 -33.94 4.20 10.80
CA LEU A 134 -34.64 4.52 12.05
C LEU A 134 -35.37 5.87 11.95
N ASP A 135 -34.69 6.90 11.46
CA ASP A 135 -35.27 8.24 11.28
C ASP A 135 -36.43 8.23 10.28
N ALA A 136 -36.32 7.46 9.19
CA ALA A 136 -37.38 7.30 8.21
C ALA A 136 -38.62 6.55 8.76
N ASN A 137 -38.41 5.56 9.65
CA ASN A 137 -39.51 4.86 10.31
C ASN A 137 -40.23 5.74 11.34
N GLN A 138 -39.49 6.60 12.06
CA GLN A 138 -40.09 7.56 13.01
C GLN A 138 -40.89 8.65 12.27
N ALA A 139 -40.39 9.18 11.16
CA ALA A 139 -41.10 10.17 10.34
C ALA A 139 -42.32 9.60 9.59
N GLY A 140 -42.40 8.28 9.38
CA GLY A 140 -43.56 7.59 8.81
C GLY A 140 -44.63 7.22 9.85
N GLY A 141 -44.25 7.07 11.13
CA GLY A 141 -45.16 6.74 12.22
C GLY A 141 -46.06 7.90 12.65
N GLU A 142 -45.58 9.14 12.58
CA GLU A 142 -46.35 10.33 12.97
C GLU A 142 -47.50 10.70 12.00
N LYS A 143 -47.65 10.00 10.87
CA LYS A 143 -48.74 10.25 9.90
C LYS A 143 -49.96 9.33 10.08
N HIS A 144 -49.95 8.45 11.08
CA HIS A 144 -50.98 7.42 11.26
C HIS A 144 -51.72 7.45 12.61
N GLU A 145 -51.57 8.51 13.43
CA GLU A 145 -52.45 8.80 14.57
C GLU A 145 -53.45 9.92 14.28
#